data_AF-A0A2T1FKK9-F1
#
_entry.id   AF-A0A2T1FKK9-F1
#
_cell.length_a   1.000
_cell.length_b   1.000
_cell.length_c   1.000
_cell.angle_alpha   90.00
_cell.angle_beta   90.00
_cell.angle_gamma   90.00
#
_symmetry.space_group_name_H-M   'P 1'
#
loop_
_entity.id
_entity.type
_entity.pdbx_description
1 polymer ?
#
loop_
_entity_poly.entity_id
_entity_poly.type
_entity_poly.pdbx_seq_one_letter_code
_entity_poly.pdbx_strand_id
1 'polypeptide(L)'
;MTQTPTPSVPPFIESDEREFLDSGIPSTVAVAKHPLHPLIVTFPIAFLTAAAGADVGYWLTGDNFWARAAIWLIGAGFISGLVAALTGMLDFLRIDRVKKHSAGWIHMVGNVTALALTLVNWYIRWDNVEGAILPVGIIISIVVASLLGITGWFGAELIYRHKISVIGASPRQEA
;
A
#
# COMPACT_ATOMS: atom_id res chain seq x y z
N MET A 1 -25.25 29.62 7.08
CA MET A 1 -24.02 28.83 6.94
C MET A 1 -24.21 27.91 5.75
N THR A 2 -23.48 28.11 4.66
CA THR A 2 -23.46 27.20 3.51
C THR A 2 -22.72 25.94 3.90
N GLN A 3 -23.41 24.79 3.99
CA GLN A 3 -22.71 23.51 4.17
C GLN A 3 -21.80 23.29 2.96
N THR A 4 -20.55 22.91 3.21
CA THR A 4 -19.65 22.48 2.15
C THR A 4 -20.28 21.27 1.46
N PRO A 5 -20.48 21.28 0.14
CA PRO A 5 -21.05 20.14 -0.57
C PRO A 5 -20.20 18.89 -0.32
N THR A 6 -20.83 17.77 0.03
CA THR A 6 -20.14 16.48 0.14
C THR A 6 -19.85 15.91 -1.26
N PRO A 7 -18.74 15.17 -1.45
CA PRO A 7 -18.43 14.56 -2.74
C PRO A 7 -19.54 13.60 -3.18
N SER A 8 -20.02 13.71 -4.41
CA SER A 8 -21.06 12.84 -4.99
C SER A 8 -20.55 11.47 -5.45
N VAL A 9 -19.40 11.01 -4.93
CA VAL A 9 -18.77 9.76 -5.37
C VAL A 9 -19.34 8.61 -4.54
N PRO A 10 -20.10 7.68 -5.15
CA PRO A 10 -20.72 6.58 -4.40
C PRO A 10 -19.64 5.78 -3.65
N PRO A 11 -19.91 5.36 -2.40
CA PRO A 11 -19.00 4.50 -1.66
C PRO A 11 -18.82 3.16 -2.38
N PHE A 12 -17.62 2.59 -2.31
CA PHE A 12 -17.39 1.24 -2.83
C PHE A 12 -17.71 0.19 -1.77
N ILE A 13 -17.44 0.47 -0.48
CA ILE A 13 -17.84 -0.41 0.62
C ILE A 13 -18.69 0.33 1.68
N GLU A 14 -18.21 1.44 2.22
CA GLU A 14 -18.86 2.12 3.36
C GLU A 14 -19.10 3.61 3.09
N SER A 15 -20.28 4.12 3.46
CA SER A 15 -20.60 5.55 3.51
C SER A 15 -21.28 5.92 4.82
N ASP A 16 -20.51 6.47 5.76
CA ASP A 16 -21.08 7.32 6.79
C ASP A 16 -20.77 8.78 6.44
N GLU A 17 -21.79 9.54 6.04
CA GLU A 17 -21.60 10.93 5.62
C GLU A 17 -21.04 11.81 6.75
N ARG A 18 -21.20 11.40 8.01
CA ARG A 18 -20.68 12.13 9.18
C ARG A 18 -19.15 12.16 9.19
N GLU A 19 -18.49 11.19 8.58
CA GLU A 19 -17.02 11.13 8.52
C GLU A 19 -16.45 12.21 7.61
N PHE A 20 -17.21 12.66 6.60
CA PHE A 20 -16.82 13.82 5.78
C PHE A 20 -16.83 15.13 6.57
N LEU A 21 -17.51 15.18 7.72
CA LEU A 21 -17.54 16.34 8.62
C LEU A 21 -16.53 16.22 9.77
N ASP A 22 -15.94 15.05 9.97
CA ASP A 22 -14.96 14.81 11.04
C ASP A 22 -13.65 15.57 10.79
N SER A 23 -12.98 16.04 11.84
CA SER A 23 -11.64 16.62 11.75
C SER A 23 -10.57 15.64 11.26
N GLY A 24 -10.81 14.33 11.36
CA GLY A 24 -9.85 13.27 11.02
C GLY A 24 -8.96 12.87 12.19
N ILE A 25 -8.29 11.71 12.07
CA ILE A 25 -7.39 11.15 13.09
C ILE A 25 -5.95 11.18 12.57
N PRO A 26 -4.98 11.72 13.35
CA PRO A 26 -3.57 11.71 12.97
C PRO A 26 -2.98 10.30 13.02
N SER A 27 -1.94 10.07 12.19
CA SER A 27 -1.15 8.84 12.25
C SER A 27 -0.39 8.75 13.57
N THR A 28 -0.24 7.54 14.08
CA THR A 28 0.61 7.19 15.22
C THR A 28 2.08 7.48 14.91
N VAL A 29 2.50 7.27 13.67
CA VAL A 29 3.90 7.41 13.25
C VAL A 29 4.02 8.60 12.31
N ALA A 30 4.48 9.73 12.85
CA ALA A 30 4.63 10.97 12.11
C ALA A 30 5.94 11.69 12.45
N VAL A 31 6.51 12.38 11.46
CA VAL A 31 7.63 13.32 11.63
C VAL A 31 7.13 14.71 11.27
N ALA A 32 7.30 15.68 12.17
CA ALA A 32 6.77 17.04 12.00
C ALA A 32 5.27 17.07 11.63
N LYS A 33 4.47 16.15 12.20
CA LYS A 33 3.03 15.92 11.92
C LYS A 33 2.71 15.39 10.51
N HIS A 34 3.71 15.00 9.73
CA HIS A 34 3.51 14.30 8.47
C HIS A 34 3.47 12.78 8.68
N PRO A 35 2.39 12.10 8.26
CA PRO A 35 2.26 10.65 8.43
C PRO A 35 3.33 9.94 7.60
N LEU A 36 4.08 9.03 8.22
CA LEU A 36 5.19 8.34 7.55
C LEU A 36 4.70 7.21 6.64
N HIS A 37 3.63 6.51 7.01
CA HIS A 37 3.15 5.36 6.24
C HIS A 37 2.78 5.73 4.78
N PRO A 38 1.96 6.77 4.50
CA PRO A 38 1.64 7.18 3.12
C PRO A 38 2.85 7.64 2.30
N LEU A 39 3.90 8.16 2.96
CA LEU A 39 5.15 8.50 2.28
C LEU A 39 5.91 7.25 1.87
N ILE A 40 6.10 6.31 2.82
CA ILE A 40 6.97 5.14 2.63
C ILE A 40 6.35 4.13 1.66
N VAL A 41 5.02 3.97 1.63
CA VAL A 41 4.34 3.00 0.72
C VAL A 41 4.58 3.28 -0.76
N THR A 42 4.99 4.49 -1.14
CA THR A 42 5.33 4.82 -2.54
C THR A 42 6.46 3.96 -3.09
N PHE A 43 7.47 3.64 -2.27
CA PHE A 43 8.62 2.82 -2.65
C PHE A 43 8.26 1.36 -2.97
N PRO A 44 7.64 0.57 -2.05
CA PRO A 44 7.30 -0.81 -2.36
C PRO A 44 6.33 -0.93 -3.52
N ILE A 45 5.37 0.01 -3.66
CA ILE A 45 4.44 0.03 -4.80
C ILE A 45 5.23 0.21 -6.10
N ALA A 46 6.08 1.24 -6.18
CA ALA A 46 6.86 1.50 -7.39
C ALA A 46 7.78 0.33 -7.74
N PHE A 47 8.54 -0.20 -6.77
CA PHE A 47 9.48 -1.29 -7.00
C PHE A 47 8.80 -2.59 -7.42
N LEU A 48 7.73 -3.01 -6.74
CA LEU A 48 7.09 -4.29 -7.00
C LEU A 48 6.24 -4.26 -8.27
N THR A 49 5.61 -3.14 -8.62
CA THR A 49 4.96 -2.96 -9.92
C THR A 49 6.00 -2.92 -11.05
N ALA A 50 7.14 -2.25 -10.85
CA ALA A 50 8.23 -2.25 -11.82
C ALA A 50 8.85 -3.66 -11.99
N ALA A 51 8.92 -4.46 -10.93
CA ALA A 51 9.39 -5.85 -11.00
C ALA A 51 8.49 -6.70 -11.91
N ALA A 52 7.16 -6.54 -11.82
CA ALA A 52 6.23 -7.19 -12.73
C ALA A 52 6.45 -6.73 -14.19
N GLY A 53 6.68 -5.44 -14.40
CA GLY A 53 7.05 -4.91 -15.72
C GLY A 53 8.37 -5.48 -16.25
N ALA A 54 9.38 -5.64 -15.37
CA ALA A 54 10.65 -6.24 -15.73
C ALA A 54 10.50 -7.72 -16.11
N ASP A 55 9.70 -8.49 -15.37
CA ASP A 55 9.42 -9.88 -15.73
C ASP A 55 8.72 -10.01 -17.10
N VAL A 56 7.78 -9.11 -17.40
CA VAL A 56 7.17 -9.02 -18.74
C VAL A 56 8.22 -8.67 -19.79
N GLY A 57 9.13 -7.74 -19.49
CA GLY A 57 10.27 -7.41 -20.36
C GLY A 57 11.15 -8.63 -20.65
N TYR A 58 11.48 -9.42 -19.63
CA TYR A 58 12.22 -10.67 -19.80
C TYR A 58 11.45 -11.67 -20.66
N TRP A 59 10.15 -11.87 -20.39
CA TRP A 59 9.32 -12.78 -21.17
C TRP A 59 9.24 -12.43 -22.66
N LEU A 60 9.17 -11.14 -22.98
CA LEU A 60 9.06 -10.68 -24.37
C LEU A 60 10.39 -10.66 -25.12
N THR A 61 11.51 -10.45 -24.43
CA THR A 61 12.81 -10.18 -25.07
C THR A 61 13.85 -11.28 -24.88
N GLY A 62 13.73 -12.07 -23.81
CA GLY A 62 14.78 -12.99 -23.38
C GLY A 62 16.06 -12.31 -22.88
N ASP A 63 16.08 -10.98 -22.68
CA ASP A 63 17.28 -10.26 -22.25
C ASP A 63 17.47 -10.35 -20.72
N ASN A 64 18.60 -10.92 -20.30
CA ASN A 64 18.97 -11.12 -18.90
C ASN A 64 19.09 -9.81 -18.11
N PHE A 65 19.17 -8.64 -18.77
CA PHE A 65 19.02 -7.34 -18.12
C PHE A 65 17.74 -7.28 -17.27
N TRP A 66 16.61 -7.70 -17.84
CA TRP A 66 15.32 -7.65 -17.17
C TRP A 66 15.25 -8.60 -15.97
N ALA A 67 15.83 -9.79 -16.08
CA ALA A 67 15.92 -10.75 -14.99
C ALA A 67 16.72 -10.18 -13.79
N ARG A 68 17.86 -9.56 -14.08
CA ARG A 68 18.68 -8.88 -13.06
C ARG A 68 17.95 -7.69 -12.45
N ALA A 69 17.27 -6.87 -13.26
CA ALA A 69 16.49 -5.75 -12.76
C ALA A 69 15.38 -6.22 -11.80
N ALA A 70 14.64 -7.27 -12.19
CA ALA A 70 13.53 -7.80 -11.41
C ALA A 70 13.94 -8.27 -10.01
N ILE A 71 15.05 -9.02 -9.86
CA ILE A 71 15.47 -9.50 -8.54
C ILE A 71 15.86 -8.36 -7.59
N TRP A 72 16.52 -7.31 -8.09
CA TRP A 72 16.85 -6.13 -7.28
C TRP A 72 15.62 -5.32 -6.91
N LEU A 73 14.66 -5.16 -7.84
CA LEU A 73 13.39 -4.50 -7.59
C LEU A 73 12.54 -5.26 -6.55
N ILE A 74 12.48 -6.58 -6.63
CA ILE A 74 11.81 -7.44 -5.65
C ILE A 74 12.43 -7.25 -4.26
N GLY A 75 13.76 -7.32 -4.16
CA GLY A 75 14.47 -7.12 -2.89
C GLY A 75 14.24 -5.72 -2.30
N ALA A 76 14.40 -4.66 -3.10
CA ALA A 76 14.17 -3.28 -2.67
C ALA A 76 12.71 -3.06 -2.26
N GLY A 77 11.77 -3.61 -3.03
CA GLY A 77 10.34 -3.59 -2.74
C GLY A 77 9.98 -4.31 -1.44
N PHE A 78 10.58 -5.47 -1.18
CA PHE A 78 10.36 -6.21 0.06
C PHE A 78 10.87 -5.44 1.28
N ILE A 79 12.11 -4.94 1.24
CA ILE A 79 12.71 -4.21 2.37
C ILE A 79 11.95 -2.93 2.67
N SER A 80 11.66 -2.10 1.65
CA SER A 80 10.84 -0.89 1.83
C SER A 80 9.42 -1.22 2.28
N GLY A 81 8.87 -2.34 1.81
CA GLY A 81 7.56 -2.87 2.21
C GLY A 81 7.51 -3.30 3.68
N LEU A 82 8.57 -3.89 4.23
CA LEU A 82 8.67 -4.17 5.67
C LEU A 82 8.64 -2.88 6.50
N VAL A 83 9.37 -1.85 6.08
CA VAL A 83 9.36 -0.54 6.76
C VAL A 83 7.97 0.09 6.70
N ALA A 84 7.31 0.04 5.53
CA ALA A 84 5.93 0.50 5.37
C ALA A 84 4.96 -0.28 6.28
N ALA A 85 5.08 -1.61 6.33
CA ALA A 85 4.24 -2.48 7.15
C ALA A 85 4.37 -2.16 8.64
N LEU A 86 5.59 -1.91 9.14
CA LEU A 86 5.80 -1.52 10.53
C LEU A 86 5.04 -0.23 10.88
N THR A 87 5.15 0.80 10.04
CA THR A 87 4.46 2.08 10.28
C THR A 87 2.94 1.95 10.17
N GLY A 88 2.43 1.21 9.17
CA GLY A 88 0.99 1.00 8.99
C GLY A 88 0.37 0.08 10.05
N MET A 89 1.11 -0.92 10.52
CA MET A 89 0.65 -1.82 11.58
C MET A 89 0.46 -1.09 12.91
N LEU A 90 1.32 -0.10 13.21
CA LEU A 90 1.15 0.73 14.40
C LEU A 90 -0.15 1.54 14.34
N ASP A 91 -0.50 2.11 13.18
CA ASP A 91 -1.77 2.78 12.97
C ASP A 91 -2.95 1.81 13.10
N PHE A 92 -2.88 0.65 12.47
CA PHE A 92 -3.93 -0.36 12.55
C PHE A 92 -4.22 -0.83 13.99
N LEU A 93 -3.17 -1.09 14.78
CA LEU A 93 -3.32 -1.59 16.15
C LEU A 93 -3.83 -0.50 17.11
N ARG A 94 -3.35 0.73 16.96
CA ARG A 94 -3.60 1.83 17.92
C ARG A 94 -4.78 2.73 17.57
N ILE A 95 -5.20 2.78 16.30
CA ILE A 95 -6.33 3.60 15.86
C ILE A 95 -7.55 2.69 15.70
N ASP A 96 -8.44 2.69 16.68
CA ASP A 96 -9.65 1.85 16.66
C ASP A 96 -10.54 2.09 15.45
N ARG A 97 -10.53 3.32 14.89
CA ARG A 97 -11.26 3.63 13.66
C ARG A 97 -10.82 2.75 12.49
N VAL A 98 -9.52 2.48 12.34
CA VAL A 98 -9.02 1.62 11.26
C VAL A 98 -9.66 0.24 11.31
N LYS A 99 -9.78 -0.34 12.52
CA LYS A 99 -10.34 -1.69 12.74
C LYS A 99 -11.85 -1.76 12.55
N LYS A 100 -12.55 -0.62 12.65
CA LYS A 100 -14.01 -0.53 12.45
C LYS A 100 -14.41 -0.55 10.98
N HIS A 101 -13.49 -0.25 10.06
CA HIS A 101 -13.76 -0.23 8.63
C HIS A 101 -13.19 -1.47 7.95
N SER A 102 -14.00 -2.09 7.08
CA SER A 102 -13.57 -3.20 6.22
C SER A 102 -12.36 -2.84 5.34
N ALA A 103 -12.30 -1.60 4.86
CA ALA A 103 -11.15 -1.07 4.10
C ALA A 103 -9.82 -1.24 4.85
N GLY A 104 -9.83 -1.07 6.18
CA GLY A 104 -8.65 -1.28 7.04
C GLY A 104 -8.16 -2.72 7.01
N TRP A 105 -9.08 -3.67 7.14
CA TRP A 105 -8.78 -5.10 7.10
C TRP A 105 -8.35 -5.57 5.71
N ILE A 106 -9.06 -5.16 4.65
CA ILE A 106 -8.70 -5.53 3.27
C ILE A 106 -7.31 -5.00 2.93
N HIS A 107 -7.04 -3.73 3.27
CA HIS A 107 -5.72 -3.13 3.07
C HIS A 107 -4.62 -3.90 3.83
N MET A 108 -4.83 -4.18 5.12
CA MET A 108 -3.82 -4.88 5.93
C MET A 108 -3.58 -6.33 5.45
N VAL A 109 -4.64 -7.15 5.31
CA VAL A 109 -4.51 -8.55 4.90
C VAL A 109 -3.91 -8.67 3.50
N GLY A 110 -4.35 -7.82 2.56
CA GLY A 110 -3.84 -7.84 1.20
C GLY A 110 -2.36 -7.48 1.13
N ASN A 111 -1.89 -6.50 1.92
CA ASN A 111 -0.47 -6.12 1.94
C ASN A 111 0.41 -7.17 2.64
N VAL A 112 -0.08 -7.82 3.70
CA VAL A 112 0.63 -8.96 4.32
C VAL A 112 0.77 -10.10 3.31
N THR A 113 -0.30 -10.41 2.56
CA THR A 113 -0.27 -11.40 1.49
C THR A 113 0.72 -11.02 0.39
N ALA A 114 0.71 -9.75 -0.06
CA ALA A 114 1.64 -9.26 -1.07
C ALA A 114 3.11 -9.37 -0.62
N LEU A 115 3.42 -9.04 0.64
CA LEU A 115 4.78 -9.20 1.19
C LEU A 115 5.21 -10.66 1.30
N ALA A 116 4.32 -11.55 1.72
CA ALA A 116 4.61 -12.98 1.79
C ALA A 116 4.91 -13.55 0.39
N LEU A 117 4.09 -13.20 -0.61
CA LEU A 117 4.32 -13.59 -2.00
C LEU A 117 5.61 -13.00 -2.57
N THR A 118 5.91 -11.74 -2.23
CA THR A 118 7.18 -11.08 -2.62
C THR A 118 8.38 -11.82 -2.05
N LEU A 119 8.33 -12.23 -0.77
CA LEU A 119 9.39 -13.02 -0.15
C LEU A 119 9.57 -14.37 -0.83
N VAL A 120 8.48 -15.07 -1.15
CA VAL A 120 8.52 -16.34 -1.89
C VAL A 120 9.16 -16.12 -3.27
N ASN A 121 8.75 -15.09 -4.00
CA ASN A 121 9.30 -14.77 -5.33
C ASN A 121 10.79 -14.42 -5.26
N TRP A 122 11.21 -13.70 -4.20
CA TRP A 122 12.61 -13.39 -3.99
C TRP A 122 13.43 -14.65 -3.70
N TYR A 123 12.92 -15.51 -2.82
CA TYR A 123 13.58 -16.74 -2.40
C TYR A 123 13.80 -17.71 -3.56
N ILE A 124 12.77 -17.98 -4.39
CA ILE A 124 12.91 -18.89 -5.53
C ILE A 124 13.90 -18.39 -6.60
N ARG A 125 14.19 -17.09 -6.63
CA ARG A 125 15.13 -16.45 -7.56
C ARG A 125 16.56 -16.31 -7.01
N TRP A 126 16.78 -16.55 -5.71
CA TRP A 126 18.03 -16.25 -5.01
C TRP A 126 19.26 -16.87 -5.70
N ASP A 127 19.18 -18.14 -6.07
CA ASP A 127 20.22 -18.88 -6.80
C ASP A 127 19.81 -19.24 -8.25
N ASN A 128 18.70 -18.68 -8.73
CA ASN A 128 18.14 -18.99 -10.05
C ASN A 128 17.42 -17.77 -10.66
N VAL A 129 18.18 -16.70 -10.88
CA VAL A 129 17.65 -15.38 -11.27
C VAL A 129 16.79 -15.45 -12.54
N GLU A 130 17.19 -16.24 -13.53
CA GLU A 130 16.52 -16.35 -14.83
C GLU A 130 15.50 -17.49 -14.87
N GLY A 131 15.89 -18.68 -14.41
CA GLY A 131 15.09 -19.90 -14.54
C GLY A 131 13.86 -19.94 -13.64
N ALA A 132 13.78 -19.10 -12.60
CA ALA A 132 12.61 -19.02 -11.73
C ALA A 132 11.56 -17.98 -12.20
N ILE A 133 11.86 -17.18 -13.23
CA ILE A 133 10.93 -16.16 -13.73
C ILE A 133 9.72 -16.81 -14.41
N LEU A 134 9.94 -17.74 -15.34
CA LEU A 134 8.87 -18.36 -16.09
C LEU A 134 8.59 -19.80 -15.63
N PRO A 135 7.31 -20.21 -15.48
CA PRO A 135 6.12 -19.36 -15.43
C PRO A 135 5.86 -18.77 -14.03
N VAL A 136 6.48 -19.32 -12.99
CA VAL A 136 6.06 -19.09 -11.60
C VAL A 136 6.35 -17.66 -11.13
N GLY A 137 7.58 -17.18 -11.33
CA GLY A 137 7.99 -15.87 -10.82
C GLY A 137 7.20 -14.71 -11.40
N ILE A 138 6.90 -14.71 -12.70
CA ILE A 138 6.10 -13.66 -13.36
C ILE A 138 4.66 -13.67 -12.88
N ILE A 139 4.07 -14.86 -12.66
CA ILE A 139 2.71 -14.98 -12.12
C ILE A 139 2.65 -14.36 -10.73
N ILE A 140 3.63 -14.67 -9.87
CA ILE A 140 3.69 -14.08 -8.53
C ILE A 140 3.85 -12.55 -8.62
N SER A 141 4.73 -12.04 -9.48
CA SER A 141 4.91 -10.59 -9.67
C SER A 141 3.63 -9.89 -10.13
N ILE A 142 2.90 -10.46 -11.08
CA ILE A 142 1.62 -9.91 -11.56
C ILE A 142 0.56 -9.92 -10.44
N VAL A 143 0.47 -11.02 -9.68
CA VAL A 143 -0.45 -11.12 -8.54
C VAL A 143 -0.10 -10.07 -7.48
N VAL A 144 1.18 -9.92 -7.13
CA VAL A 144 1.64 -8.89 -6.19
C VAL A 144 1.30 -7.49 -6.69
N ALA A 145 1.61 -7.15 -7.94
CA ALA A 145 1.29 -5.84 -8.50
C ALA A 145 -0.22 -5.55 -8.50
N SER A 146 -1.03 -6.57 -8.80
CA SER A 146 -2.50 -6.47 -8.77
C SER A 146 -3.02 -6.27 -7.34
N LEU A 147 -2.49 -7.04 -6.38
CA LEU A 147 -2.80 -6.87 -4.96
C LEU A 147 -2.45 -5.46 -4.49
N LEU A 148 -1.28 -4.92 -4.84
CA LEU A 148 -0.88 -3.56 -4.47
C LEU A 148 -1.80 -2.49 -5.07
N GLY A 149 -2.31 -2.69 -6.29
CA GLY A 149 -3.34 -1.82 -6.87
C GLY A 149 -4.64 -1.83 -6.07
N ILE A 150 -5.12 -3.02 -5.71
CA ILE A 150 -6.35 -3.21 -4.93
C ILE A 150 -6.18 -2.67 -3.51
N THR A 151 -5.10 -3.04 -2.81
CA THR A 151 -4.86 -2.57 -1.44
C THR A 151 -4.55 -1.09 -1.40
N GLY A 152 -3.86 -0.55 -2.41
CA GLY A 152 -3.61 0.88 -2.56
C GLY A 152 -4.91 1.68 -2.65
N TRP A 153 -5.91 1.16 -3.37
CA TRP A 153 -7.25 1.74 -3.41
C TRP A 153 -7.89 1.83 -2.02
N PHE A 154 -7.87 0.74 -1.25
CA PHE A 154 -8.41 0.74 0.11
C PHE A 154 -7.60 1.59 1.10
N GLY A 155 -6.28 1.72 0.87
CA GLY A 155 -5.45 2.67 1.60
C GLY A 155 -5.88 4.12 1.35
N ALA A 156 -6.17 4.45 0.08
CA ALA A 156 -6.71 5.75 -0.29
C ALA A 156 -8.10 5.99 0.30
N GLU A 157 -8.96 4.97 0.35
CA GLU A 157 -10.28 5.04 0.99
C GLU A 157 -10.18 5.39 2.48
N LEU A 158 -9.24 4.79 3.23
CA LEU A 158 -8.97 5.14 4.63
C LEU A 158 -8.55 6.60 4.81
N ILE A 159 -7.69 7.11 3.92
CA ILE A 159 -7.19 8.50 4.00
C ILE A 159 -8.28 9.50 3.62
N TYR A 160 -8.91 9.30 2.46
CA TYR A 160 -9.77 10.32 1.85
C TYR A 160 -11.24 10.25 2.28
N ARG A 161 -11.77 9.07 2.63
CA ARG A 161 -13.15 8.92 3.11
C ARG A 161 -13.23 8.89 4.63
N HIS A 162 -12.44 8.03 5.25
CA HIS A 162 -12.48 7.81 6.72
C HIS A 162 -11.59 8.78 7.51
N LYS A 163 -10.84 9.65 6.80
CA LYS A 163 -9.95 10.68 7.36
C LYS A 163 -8.96 10.11 8.38
N ILE A 164 -8.39 8.96 8.07
CA ILE A 164 -7.38 8.29 8.89
C ILE A 164 -6.00 8.71 8.40
N SER A 165 -5.09 8.96 9.35
CA SER A 165 -3.71 9.37 9.08
C SER A 165 -3.63 10.71 8.33
N VAL A 166 -4.52 11.65 8.68
CA VAL A 166 -4.54 13.03 8.17
C VAL A 166 -4.22 14.03 9.28
N ILE A 167 -3.83 15.24 8.91
CA ILE A 167 -3.65 16.33 9.88
C ILE A 167 -5.04 16.75 10.38
N GLY A 168 -5.38 16.36 11.60
CA GLY A 168 -6.62 16.77 12.24
C GLY A 168 -6.68 18.28 12.47
N ALA A 169 -7.88 18.86 12.39
CA ALA A 169 -8.09 20.25 12.81
C ALA A 169 -7.76 20.39 14.31
N SER A 170 -6.92 21.37 14.67
CA SER A 170 -6.73 21.74 16.08
C SER A 170 -8.09 22.12 16.67
N PRO A 171 -8.42 21.74 17.92
CA PRO A 171 -9.50 22.41 18.63
C PRO A 171 -9.25 23.91 18.52
N ARG A 172 -10.26 24.64 18.07
CA ARG A 172 -10.21 26.10 18.06
C ARG A 172 -9.85 26.49 19.50
N GLN A 173 -8.71 27.14 19.73
CA GLN A 173 -8.49 27.80 21.01
C GLN A 173 -9.60 28.84 21.10
N GLU A 174 -10.60 28.57 21.94
CA GLU A 174 -11.59 29.57 22.31
C GLU A 174 -10.80 30.72 22.96
N ALA A 175 -10.78 31.86 22.26
CA ALA A 175 -10.22 33.12 22.74
C ALA A 175 -11.30 33.88 23.53
#